data_AF-A0AAQ3KJV6-F1
#
_entry.id   AF-A0AAQ3KJV6-F1
#
_cell.length_a   1.000
_cell.length_b   1.000
_cell.length_c   1.000
_cell.angle_alpha   90.00
_cell.angle_beta   90.00
_cell.angle_gamma   90.00
#
_symmetry.space_group_name_H-M   'P 1'
#
loop_
_entity.id
_entity.type
_entity.pdbx_description
1 polymer ?
#
loop_
_entity_poly.entity_id
_entity_poly.type
_entity_poly.pdbx_seq_one_letter_code
_entity_poly.pdbx_strand_id
1 'polypeptide(L)'
;MLRGRIPALAIFIPTLSLYLFATSLPRARRLPPPIFDEPTFGGADETLGVDDDEIPEEGKEDVEMLDAETLDGAAKKGERRKTPGGSERGRWRQSKNRQVLYKAEANVSGEIPNNPAAEINQYERIVELLTTLLPVWLLSSNELWMYALIAYNGMSLELDTKDLNIPINTICIPSPLPHPLPPLSPSSPVFMALLIAFFLLLNLLAVDAQPSPGYSPSSSLQPIKFTEGFSNLWGPQHQTISSDQYSATIWLDSSSGSGFKSNNAYRSGYFGASIKLQSGYTAGTNTAFYLSNNQAYPGFHDEVDIEFLGNIEGRPYTLQTNVYVRGSGDGRIIGREMRFHLWFDPTADFHHYAILYNPDEIIFFVDDVPVRRYARKIEATFPERQMWVYGSIWDASTWATDNGRYRTDYRYEPFVAKYTDFMLGGCPESASASCRAVSSSPSGDGLSAEQMAAMQWAQSNYMIYYYCQDSTRDHSLTPEC
;
A
#
# COMPACT_ATOMS: atom_id res chain seq x y z
N MET A 1 -57.00 50.40 -10.70
CA MET A 1 -55.53 50.50 -10.58
C MET A 1 -55.18 50.22 -9.12
N LEU A 2 -54.27 49.35 -8.72
CA LEU A 2 -53.39 48.41 -9.40
C LEU A 2 -53.10 47.24 -8.44
N ARG A 3 -52.85 46.05 -9.01
CA ARG A 3 -52.50 44.77 -8.38
C ARG A 3 -51.17 44.79 -7.62
N GLY A 4 -51.02 43.86 -6.66
CA GLY A 4 -49.74 43.30 -6.23
C GLY A 4 -49.91 41.93 -5.57
N ARG A 5 -49.41 40.87 -6.23
CA ARG A 5 -49.34 39.46 -5.78
C ARG A 5 -47.94 39.18 -5.21
N ILE A 6 -47.85 38.32 -4.20
CA ILE A 6 -46.61 37.67 -3.73
C ILE A 6 -46.66 36.19 -4.21
N PRO A 7 -45.61 35.64 -4.86
CA PRO A 7 -45.60 34.25 -5.28
C PRO A 7 -45.02 33.31 -4.21
N ALA A 8 -45.56 32.09 -4.18
CA ALA A 8 -45.13 30.96 -3.37
C ALA A 8 -43.80 30.38 -3.88
N LEU A 9 -42.92 30.02 -2.94
CA LEU A 9 -41.69 29.28 -3.20
C LEU A 9 -42.02 27.78 -3.26
N ALA A 10 -41.93 27.20 -4.46
CA ALA A 10 -42.05 25.77 -4.67
C ALA A 10 -40.71 25.10 -4.33
N ILE A 11 -40.70 24.21 -3.33
CA ILE A 11 -39.59 23.29 -3.08
C ILE A 11 -39.88 22.02 -3.88
N PHE A 12 -39.11 21.83 -4.96
CA PHE A 12 -39.03 20.59 -5.70
C PHE A 12 -38.18 19.59 -4.91
N ILE A 13 -38.78 18.48 -4.48
CA ILE A 13 -38.03 17.28 -4.06
C ILE A 13 -38.05 16.31 -5.25
N PRO A 14 -36.91 16.00 -5.88
CA PRO A 14 -36.88 15.02 -6.95
C PRO A 14 -37.01 13.62 -6.36
N THR A 15 -38.06 12.91 -6.76
CA THR A 15 -38.19 11.47 -6.63
C THR A 15 -37.11 10.81 -7.49
N LEU A 16 -36.06 10.25 -6.88
CA LEU A 16 -35.12 9.37 -7.57
C LEU A 16 -35.58 7.92 -7.35
N SER A 17 -36.20 7.38 -8.40
CA SER A 17 -36.54 5.97 -8.54
C SER A 17 -35.29 5.09 -8.48
N LEU A 18 -35.28 4.11 -7.57
CA LEU A 18 -34.41 2.95 -7.67
C LEU A 18 -34.87 2.10 -8.86
N TYR A 19 -34.19 2.26 -9.99
CA TYR A 19 -34.07 1.25 -11.04
C TYR A 19 -32.59 1.08 -11.30
N LEU A 20 -32.00 -0.02 -10.80
CA LEU A 20 -30.81 -0.73 -11.33
C LEU A 20 -30.28 -1.68 -10.25
N PHE A 21 -30.83 -2.90 -10.16
CA PHE A 21 -30.11 -4.11 -9.78
C PHE A 21 -30.92 -5.32 -10.22
N ALA A 22 -30.87 -5.61 -11.52
CA ALA A 22 -31.27 -6.90 -12.08
C ALA A 22 -30.58 -7.06 -13.43
N THR A 23 -29.34 -7.56 -13.44
CA THR A 23 -28.77 -8.41 -14.51
C THR A 23 -27.37 -8.87 -14.11
N SER A 24 -27.25 -10.10 -13.62
CA SER A 24 -26.22 -11.08 -14.02
C SER A 24 -26.19 -12.27 -13.05
N LEU A 25 -27.22 -13.12 -13.12
CA LEU A 25 -26.99 -14.53 -12.83
C LEU A 25 -26.24 -15.16 -14.01
N PRO A 26 -25.28 -16.07 -13.76
CA PRO A 26 -24.52 -16.72 -14.82
C PRO A 26 -25.44 -17.62 -15.64
N ARG A 27 -25.52 -17.33 -16.95
CA ARG A 27 -26.18 -18.18 -17.92
C ARG A 27 -25.35 -19.47 -18.06
N ALA A 28 -25.92 -20.60 -17.64
CA ALA A 28 -25.41 -21.93 -17.94
C ALA A 28 -25.09 -22.03 -19.44
N ARG A 29 -23.81 -22.21 -19.79
CA ARG A 29 -23.40 -22.52 -21.16
C ARG A 29 -23.71 -23.99 -21.43
N ARG A 30 -24.47 -24.21 -22.49
CA ARG A 30 -24.65 -25.52 -23.13
C ARG A 30 -23.29 -26.01 -23.62
N LEU A 31 -22.99 -27.27 -23.29
CA LEU A 31 -21.92 -28.06 -23.89
C LEU A 31 -22.13 -28.15 -25.41
N PRO A 32 -21.10 -27.97 -26.25
CA PRO A 32 -21.14 -28.46 -27.63
C PRO A 32 -20.87 -29.99 -27.66
N PRO A 33 -21.42 -30.72 -28.65
CA PRO A 33 -21.22 -32.16 -28.78
C PRO A 33 -19.80 -32.51 -29.27
N PRO A 34 -19.33 -33.75 -29.06
CA PRO A 34 -18.02 -34.21 -29.51
C PRO A 34 -18.10 -34.67 -30.97
N ILE A 35 -17.09 -34.33 -31.79
CA ILE A 35 -16.87 -34.99 -33.09
C ILE A 35 -15.38 -35.28 -33.25
N PHE A 36 -15.15 -36.52 -33.68
CA PHE A 36 -13.91 -37.29 -33.82
C PHE A 36 -13.05 -36.91 -35.06
N ASP A 37 -11.74 -37.18 -34.90
CA ASP A 37 -10.69 -37.69 -35.81
C ASP A 37 -10.46 -37.13 -37.24
N GLU A 38 -9.25 -36.57 -37.42
CA GLU A 38 -8.14 -36.83 -38.39
C GLU A 38 -8.39 -37.48 -39.80
N PRO A 39 -7.39 -37.54 -40.73
CA PRO A 39 -6.11 -36.80 -40.90
C PRO A 39 -5.84 -36.34 -42.38
N THR A 40 -4.67 -35.70 -42.63
CA THR A 40 -3.69 -35.96 -43.73
C THR A 40 -3.14 -34.82 -44.63
N PHE A 41 -1.79 -34.82 -44.70
CA PHE A 41 -0.83 -34.70 -45.83
C PHE A 41 -0.39 -33.37 -46.50
N GLY A 42 0.95 -33.23 -46.55
CA GLY A 42 1.78 -32.56 -47.59
C GLY A 42 2.31 -31.17 -47.20
N GLY A 43 3.60 -30.80 -47.26
CA GLY A 43 4.78 -31.34 -47.93
C GLY A 43 5.44 -30.25 -48.80
N ALA A 44 6.78 -30.14 -48.75
CA ALA A 44 7.73 -29.29 -49.50
C ALA A 44 7.86 -27.82 -49.02
N ASP A 45 9.01 -27.36 -48.52
CA ASP A 45 10.37 -27.24 -49.08
C ASP A 45 10.53 -26.04 -50.03
N GLU A 46 11.24 -25.00 -49.59
CA GLU A 46 12.18 -24.27 -50.45
C GLU A 46 13.17 -23.44 -49.62
N THR A 47 14.45 -23.76 -49.84
CA THR A 47 15.67 -23.14 -49.37
C THR A 47 16.05 -21.90 -50.18
N LEU A 48 16.45 -20.80 -49.54
CA LEU A 48 17.46 -19.79 -49.95
C LEU A 48 17.85 -19.02 -48.67
N GLY A 49 19.09 -18.80 -48.23
CA GLY A 49 20.37 -18.81 -48.92
C GLY A 49 21.04 -17.44 -48.78
N VAL A 50 21.82 -17.27 -47.70
CA VAL A 50 23.02 -16.42 -47.53
C VAL A 50 22.85 -14.89 -47.53
N ASP A 51 23.24 -14.23 -46.43
CA ASP A 51 24.40 -13.33 -46.41
C ASP A 51 24.81 -13.01 -44.96
N ASP A 52 26.09 -13.29 -44.69
CA ASP A 52 26.85 -13.01 -43.48
C ASP A 52 27.12 -11.51 -43.35
N ASP A 53 26.92 -10.94 -42.16
CA ASP A 53 27.67 -9.76 -41.75
C ASP A 53 28.02 -9.85 -40.25
N GLU A 54 29.32 -9.70 -40.04
CA GLU A 54 30.13 -10.00 -38.87
C GLU A 54 29.98 -8.89 -37.81
N ILE A 55 29.63 -9.27 -36.58
CA ILE A 55 29.58 -8.40 -35.39
C ILE A 55 30.93 -8.52 -34.66
N PRO A 56 31.65 -7.44 -34.33
CA PRO A 56 32.78 -7.56 -33.43
C PRO A 56 32.31 -7.58 -31.97
N GLU A 57 32.74 -8.62 -31.26
CA GLU A 57 32.68 -8.74 -29.80
C GLU A 57 33.52 -7.65 -29.13
N GLU A 58 32.94 -6.95 -28.16
CA GLU A 58 33.68 -6.22 -27.13
C GLU A 58 33.18 -6.63 -25.74
N GLY A 59 34.09 -7.24 -24.98
CA GLY A 59 34.27 -7.09 -23.53
C GLY A 59 33.06 -7.27 -22.62
N LYS A 60 32.78 -8.52 -22.20
CA LYS A 60 32.19 -8.77 -20.88
C LYS A 60 33.24 -8.46 -19.82
N GLU A 61 33.14 -7.28 -19.20
CA GLU A 61 33.71 -7.06 -17.88
C GLU A 61 32.67 -7.49 -16.83
N ASP A 62 33.01 -8.54 -16.09
CA ASP A 62 32.30 -8.98 -14.91
C ASP A 62 32.43 -7.89 -13.83
N VAL A 63 31.38 -7.09 -13.64
CA VAL A 63 31.29 -6.14 -12.52
C VAL A 63 30.75 -6.90 -11.31
N GLU A 64 31.68 -7.41 -10.51
CA GLU A 64 31.43 -7.92 -9.17
C GLU A 64 30.99 -6.76 -8.27
N MET A 65 29.72 -6.76 -7.85
CA MET A 65 29.19 -5.77 -6.91
C MET A 65 29.82 -6.00 -5.54
N LEU A 66 30.52 -4.98 -5.04
CA LEU A 66 31.15 -5.01 -3.73
C LEU A 66 30.10 -4.85 -2.62
N ASP A 67 29.99 -5.89 -1.81
CA ASP A 67 29.40 -5.85 -0.49
C ASP A 67 30.06 -4.75 0.35
N ALA A 68 29.23 -3.90 0.93
CA ALA A 68 29.65 -2.83 1.82
C ALA A 68 30.03 -3.39 3.19
N GLU A 69 31.29 -3.84 3.35
CA GLU A 69 31.94 -3.92 4.66
C GLU A 69 33.47 -3.86 4.53
N THR A 70 34.09 -3.00 5.34
CA THR A 70 35.53 -2.84 5.63
C THR A 70 36.28 -1.72 4.88
N LEU A 71 36.29 -0.52 5.48
CA LEU A 71 37.43 0.41 5.38
C LEU A 71 37.87 0.81 6.80
N ASP A 72 38.94 0.19 7.27
CA ASP A 72 39.78 0.74 8.35
C ASP A 72 41.22 0.92 7.85
N GLY A 73 41.78 2.08 8.16
CA GLY A 73 43.21 2.29 8.36
C GLY A 73 44.15 2.36 7.15
N ALA A 74 44.37 3.56 6.60
CA ALA A 74 45.66 3.89 5.96
C ALA A 74 46.01 5.38 6.08
N ALA A 75 46.48 5.80 7.26
CA ALA A 75 47.26 7.02 7.42
C ALA A 75 48.54 6.70 8.21
N LYS A 76 49.68 6.59 7.52
CA LYS A 76 50.95 7.26 7.86
C LYS A 76 52.09 6.80 6.95
N LYS A 77 52.61 7.77 6.21
CA LYS A 77 53.87 7.73 5.45
C LYS A 77 55.03 7.73 6.45
N GLY A 78 55.97 6.82 6.27
CA GLY A 78 57.08 6.58 7.19
C GLY A 78 58.24 7.57 7.08
N GLU A 79 59.05 7.59 8.14
CA GLU A 79 60.40 8.15 8.13
C GLU A 79 61.34 7.13 8.83
N ARG A 80 62.41 6.77 8.12
CA ARG A 80 63.46 5.82 8.56
C ARG A 80 64.49 6.52 9.44
N ARG A 81 64.95 5.85 10.51
CA ARG A 81 66.37 5.86 10.93
C ARG A 81 66.76 4.60 11.70
N LYS A 82 67.97 4.11 11.40
CA LYS A 82 68.71 2.91 11.90
C LYS A 82 69.07 3.08 13.39
N THR A 83 69.30 2.06 14.24
CA THR A 83 70.42 1.07 14.30
C THR A 83 70.22 0.07 15.49
N PRO A 84 71.04 -1.00 15.67
CA PRO A 84 70.61 -2.31 16.18
C PRO A 84 71.12 -2.73 17.59
N GLY A 85 70.59 -3.84 18.13
CA GLY A 85 71.26 -4.63 19.18
C GLY A 85 70.44 -5.74 19.87
N GLY A 86 70.99 -6.97 19.94
CA GLY A 86 70.73 -8.04 20.94
C GLY A 86 69.46 -8.89 20.78
N SER A 87 69.51 -10.11 20.23
CA SER A 87 69.78 -11.42 20.89
C SER A 87 68.82 -11.84 22.02
N GLU A 88 67.94 -12.81 21.76
CA GLU A 88 67.96 -14.18 22.30
C GLU A 88 66.59 -14.89 22.24
N ARG A 89 66.66 -16.23 22.23
CA ARG A 89 65.60 -17.22 22.04
C ARG A 89 64.68 -17.34 23.25
N GLY A 90 63.41 -17.70 23.04
CA GLY A 90 62.56 -18.22 24.12
C GLY A 90 61.12 -18.52 23.73
N ARG A 91 60.85 -19.77 23.35
CA ARG A 91 59.52 -20.35 23.14
C ARG A 91 58.84 -20.59 24.49
N TRP A 92 57.66 -20.01 24.74
CA TRP A 92 56.67 -20.48 25.73
C TRP A 92 55.24 -20.17 25.26
N ARG A 93 54.40 -21.22 25.19
CA ARG A 93 52.93 -21.12 25.17
C ARG A 93 52.46 -20.87 26.61
N GLN A 94 51.53 -19.95 26.82
CA GLN A 94 50.36 -20.18 27.68
C GLN A 94 49.32 -19.07 27.55
N SER A 95 48.07 -19.49 27.72
CA SER A 95 46.83 -18.72 27.64
C SER A 95 46.76 -17.57 28.64
N LYS A 96 45.95 -16.56 28.30
CA LYS A 96 45.23 -15.75 29.30
C LYS A 96 43.98 -15.16 28.67
N ASN A 97 42.85 -15.75 29.05
CA ASN A 97 41.56 -15.07 29.14
C ASN A 97 41.73 -13.82 30.01
N ARG A 98 41.18 -12.69 29.54
CA ARG A 98 40.70 -11.63 30.43
C ARG A 98 39.33 -11.16 29.94
N GLN A 99 38.33 -11.62 30.65
CA GLN A 99 37.07 -10.92 30.81
C GLN A 99 37.33 -9.56 31.46
N VAL A 100 36.64 -8.52 30.99
CA VAL A 100 36.33 -7.33 31.79
C VAL A 100 34.82 -7.14 31.72
N LEU A 101 34.17 -7.38 32.85
CA LEU A 101 32.80 -6.98 33.17
C LEU A 101 32.69 -5.45 33.11
N TYR A 102 31.56 -4.95 32.58
CA TYR A 102 30.82 -3.90 33.26
C TYR A 102 29.36 -4.29 33.40
N LYS A 103 28.91 -4.22 34.66
CA LYS A 103 27.58 -4.47 35.18
C LYS A 103 26.85 -3.11 35.20
N ALA A 104 25.60 -3.06 34.75
CA ALA A 104 24.64 -2.08 35.22
C ALA A 104 23.28 -2.77 35.32
N GLU A 105 22.89 -3.05 36.56
CA GLU A 105 21.54 -3.43 36.95
C GLU A 105 20.69 -2.16 37.06
N ALA A 106 19.49 -2.17 36.49
CA ALA A 106 18.37 -1.41 37.00
C ALA A 106 17.17 -2.36 37.05
N ASN A 107 16.78 -2.69 38.27
CA ASN A 107 15.65 -3.54 38.60
C ASN A 107 14.62 -2.62 39.26
N VAL A 108 13.47 -2.39 38.63
CA VAL A 108 12.27 -1.92 39.34
C VAL A 108 11.04 -2.64 38.78
N SER A 109 10.36 -3.24 39.75
CA SER A 109 9.05 -3.90 39.84
C SER A 109 8.09 -3.86 38.67
N GLY A 110 7.40 -5.00 38.50
CA GLY A 110 6.36 -5.18 37.52
C GLY A 110 5.01 -4.61 37.91
N GLU A 111 4.22 -4.37 36.88
CA GLU A 111 2.77 -4.50 36.89
C GLU A 111 2.40 -5.14 35.55
N ILE A 112 1.63 -6.23 35.63
CA ILE A 112 1.05 -6.95 34.51
C ILE A 112 -0.12 -6.09 34.00
N PRO A 113 -0.12 -5.57 32.76
CA PRO A 113 -1.34 -5.02 32.22
C PRO A 113 -2.24 -6.18 31.78
N ASN A 114 -3.42 -6.22 32.38
CA ASN A 114 -4.52 -7.09 31.99
C ASN A 114 -4.71 -7.08 30.47
N ASN A 115 -4.90 -8.28 29.94
CA ASN A 115 -5.44 -8.55 28.61
C ASN A 115 -6.63 -7.61 28.34
N PRO A 116 -6.54 -6.63 27.41
CA PRO A 116 -7.75 -6.05 26.87
C PRO A 116 -8.42 -7.15 26.05
N ALA A 117 -9.69 -7.42 26.38
CA ALA A 117 -10.55 -8.27 25.59
C ALA A 117 -10.34 -7.96 24.10
N ALA A 118 -10.29 -9.02 23.28
CA ALA A 118 -10.17 -8.94 21.83
C ALA A 118 -10.91 -7.71 21.30
N GLU A 119 -10.16 -6.76 20.77
CA GLU A 119 -10.70 -5.53 20.20
C GLU A 119 -11.50 -5.94 18.96
N ILE A 120 -12.82 -6.00 19.13
CA ILE A 120 -13.77 -6.35 18.07
C ILE A 120 -13.50 -5.43 16.89
N ASN A 121 -13.17 -6.01 15.74
CA ASN A 121 -12.82 -5.30 14.51
C ASN A 121 -13.94 -4.31 14.16
N GLN A 122 -13.61 -3.13 13.60
CA GLN A 122 -14.60 -2.16 13.11
C GLN A 122 -15.64 -2.81 12.19
N TYR A 123 -15.24 -3.79 11.39
CA TYR A 123 -16.15 -4.61 10.58
C TYR A 123 -17.09 -5.48 11.41
N GLU A 124 -16.60 -6.13 12.46
CA GLU A 124 -17.44 -6.91 13.37
C GLU A 124 -18.42 -6.01 14.14
N ARG A 125 -18.00 -4.80 14.54
CA ARG A 125 -18.90 -3.80 15.13
C ARG A 125 -19.96 -3.33 14.14
N ILE A 126 -19.60 -3.09 12.88
CA ILE A 126 -20.55 -2.72 11.81
C ILE A 126 -21.52 -3.87 11.55
N VAL A 127 -21.04 -5.12 11.50
CA VAL A 127 -21.89 -6.30 11.29
C VAL A 127 -22.81 -6.54 12.49
N GLU A 128 -22.32 -6.43 13.73
CA GLU A 128 -23.15 -6.47 14.94
C GLU A 128 -24.19 -5.34 14.95
N LEU A 129 -23.81 -4.11 14.57
CA LEU A 129 -24.75 -2.99 14.53
C LEU A 129 -25.79 -3.17 13.43
N LEU A 130 -25.38 -3.60 12.23
CA LEU A 130 -26.30 -3.84 11.13
C LEU A 130 -27.25 -4.98 11.45
N THR A 131 -26.79 -6.06 12.09
CA THR A 131 -27.65 -7.18 12.51
C THR A 131 -28.54 -6.85 13.70
N THR A 132 -28.14 -5.94 14.59
CA THR A 132 -28.98 -5.46 15.72
C THR A 132 -29.95 -4.35 15.33
N LEU A 133 -29.62 -3.54 14.32
CA LEU A 133 -30.49 -2.49 13.79
C LEU A 133 -31.39 -2.99 12.64
N LEU A 134 -31.05 -4.08 11.93
CA LEU A 134 -31.91 -4.69 10.91
C LEU A 134 -33.33 -4.96 11.44
N PRO A 135 -33.52 -5.54 12.63
CA PRO A 135 -34.87 -5.78 13.19
C PRO A 135 -35.58 -4.47 13.52
N VAL A 136 -34.86 -3.46 14.04
CA VAL A 136 -35.43 -2.13 14.35
C VAL A 136 -35.85 -1.39 13.08
N TRP A 137 -35.07 -1.54 12.01
CA TRP A 137 -35.35 -0.97 10.68
C TRP A 137 -36.47 -1.72 9.96
N LEU A 138 -36.52 -3.05 10.07
CA LEU A 138 -37.60 -3.90 9.56
C LEU A 138 -38.93 -3.71 10.32
N LEU A 139 -38.87 -3.29 11.59
CA LEU A 139 -40.06 -2.98 12.41
C LEU A 139 -40.54 -1.52 12.25
N SER A 140 -39.70 -0.61 11.75
CA SER A 140 -40.04 0.82 11.53
C SER A 140 -40.29 1.18 10.07
N SER A 141 -39.74 0.43 9.12
CA SER A 141 -40.20 0.43 7.74
C SER A 141 -41.47 -0.44 7.68
N ASN A 142 -42.60 0.18 7.34
CA ASN A 142 -43.89 -0.52 7.19
C ASN A 142 -43.93 -1.45 5.95
N GLU A 143 -42.82 -2.10 5.61
CA GLU A 143 -42.70 -3.05 4.50
C GLU A 143 -42.85 -4.50 5.01
N LEU A 144 -43.96 -4.74 5.72
CA LEU A 144 -44.49 -6.09 5.99
C LEU A 144 -44.87 -6.84 4.69
N TRP A 145 -44.79 -6.19 3.53
CA TRP A 145 -45.09 -6.78 2.23
C TRP A 145 -44.02 -7.76 1.71
N MET A 146 -42.77 -7.69 2.18
CA MET A 146 -41.76 -8.68 1.78
C MET A 146 -42.00 -10.07 2.40
N TYR A 147 -42.58 -10.15 3.61
CA TYR A 147 -42.93 -11.42 4.22
C TYR A 147 -44.20 -12.04 3.64
N ALA A 148 -45.12 -11.21 3.13
CA ALA A 148 -46.30 -11.71 2.41
C ALA A 148 -45.92 -12.41 1.09
N LEU A 149 -44.85 -11.99 0.40
CA LEU A 149 -44.43 -12.61 -0.87
C LEU A 149 -43.74 -13.96 -0.68
N ILE A 150 -43.10 -14.21 0.46
CA ILE A 150 -42.50 -15.50 0.80
C ILE A 150 -43.56 -16.50 1.27
N ALA A 151 -44.59 -16.03 2.00
CA ALA A 151 -45.72 -16.87 2.40
C ALA A 151 -46.70 -17.15 1.25
N TYR A 152 -46.86 -16.23 0.30
CA TYR A 152 -47.79 -16.38 -0.84
C TYR A 152 -47.24 -17.24 -2.00
N ASN A 153 -45.94 -17.55 -2.00
CA ASN A 153 -45.29 -18.37 -3.04
C ASN A 153 -44.85 -19.78 -2.57
N GLY A 154 -45.46 -20.34 -1.52
CA GLY A 154 -45.50 -21.79 -1.30
C GLY A 154 -44.17 -22.57 -1.38
N MET A 155 -43.07 -22.03 -0.85
CA MET A 155 -41.85 -22.82 -0.66
C MET A 155 -41.85 -23.46 0.73
N SER A 156 -42.18 -24.76 0.79
CA SER A 156 -41.86 -25.61 1.94
C SER A 156 -40.35 -25.63 2.15
N LEU A 157 -39.88 -25.06 3.26
CA LEU A 157 -38.59 -25.42 3.85
C LEU A 157 -38.87 -26.58 4.82
N GLU A 158 -38.67 -27.81 4.33
CA GLU A 158 -38.52 -28.99 5.18
C GLU A 158 -37.20 -28.86 5.96
N LEU A 159 -37.28 -28.40 7.21
CA LEU A 159 -36.23 -28.57 8.20
C LEU A 159 -36.39 -29.97 8.80
N ASP A 160 -35.54 -30.91 8.34
CA ASP A 160 -35.41 -32.26 8.88
C ASP A 160 -34.87 -32.17 10.33
N THR A 161 -35.78 -32.22 11.29
CA THR A 161 -35.49 -32.23 12.73
C THR A 161 -35.57 -33.66 13.24
N LYS A 162 -34.53 -34.45 12.96
CA LYS A 162 -34.48 -35.85 13.40
C LYS A 162 -33.69 -36.16 14.67
N ASP A 163 -33.04 -35.20 15.32
CA ASP A 163 -32.20 -35.51 16.50
C ASP A 163 -32.32 -34.60 17.74
N LEU A 164 -33.38 -33.79 17.88
CA LEU A 164 -33.59 -32.98 19.09
C LEU A 164 -34.96 -33.23 19.71
N ASN A 165 -34.99 -34.11 20.72
CA ASN A 165 -36.16 -34.42 21.54
C ASN A 165 -36.48 -33.28 22.52
N ILE A 166 -36.90 -32.13 22.01
CA ILE A 166 -37.35 -30.98 22.81
C ILE A 166 -38.89 -30.96 22.81
N PRO A 167 -39.55 -30.98 23.98
CA PRO A 167 -41.01 -30.88 24.04
C PRO A 167 -41.48 -29.52 23.51
N ILE A 168 -42.37 -29.54 22.51
CA ILE A 168 -42.86 -28.39 21.73
C ILE A 168 -43.67 -27.36 22.57
N ASN A 169 -43.88 -27.58 23.86
CA ASN A 169 -44.74 -26.74 24.70
C ASN A 169 -44.00 -25.62 25.48
N THR A 170 -42.82 -25.16 25.04
CA THR A 170 -42.11 -24.05 25.74
C THR A 170 -41.61 -22.95 24.80
N ILE A 171 -42.17 -22.84 23.59
CA ILE A 171 -41.99 -21.66 22.75
C ILE A 171 -43.27 -20.85 22.82
N CYS A 172 -43.31 -19.89 23.75
CA CYS A 172 -44.30 -18.81 23.69
C CYS A 172 -43.99 -17.94 22.47
N ILE A 173 -44.59 -18.26 21.33
CA ILE A 173 -44.67 -17.32 20.21
C ILE A 173 -45.65 -16.23 20.66
N PRO A 174 -45.20 -14.96 20.86
CA PRO A 174 -46.12 -13.89 21.23
C PRO A 174 -47.20 -13.79 20.15
N SER A 175 -48.46 -13.79 20.57
CA SER A 175 -49.60 -13.65 19.66
C SER A 175 -49.40 -12.40 18.79
N PRO A 176 -49.68 -12.46 17.46
CA PRO A 176 -49.57 -11.29 16.62
C PRO A 176 -50.47 -10.19 17.18
N LEU A 177 -49.90 -9.00 17.38
CA LEU A 177 -50.63 -7.82 17.82
C LEU A 177 -51.90 -7.67 16.98
N PRO A 178 -53.08 -7.47 17.58
CA PRO A 178 -54.35 -7.53 16.86
C PRO A 178 -54.53 -6.43 15.81
N HIS A 179 -53.65 -5.43 15.77
CA HIS A 179 -53.65 -4.38 14.75
C HIS A 179 -52.21 -3.94 14.41
N PRO A 180 -51.89 -3.68 13.13
CA PRO A 180 -50.63 -3.03 12.77
C PRO A 180 -50.57 -1.66 13.45
N LEU A 181 -49.44 -1.35 14.09
CA LEU A 181 -49.21 -0.04 14.68
C LEU A 181 -49.35 1.03 13.57
N PRO A 182 -50.05 2.14 13.83
CA PRO A 182 -50.17 3.21 12.84
C PRO A 182 -48.77 3.77 12.53
N PRO A 183 -48.47 4.08 11.25
CA PRO A 183 -47.20 4.70 10.90
C PRO A 183 -46.99 5.96 11.75
N LEU A 184 -45.79 6.10 12.30
CA LEU A 184 -45.40 7.31 13.01
C LEU A 184 -45.56 8.50 12.08
N SER A 185 -46.39 9.46 12.47
CA SER A 185 -46.54 10.71 11.72
C SER A 185 -45.17 11.38 11.58
N PRO A 186 -44.82 11.97 10.42
CA PRO A 186 -43.62 12.78 10.25
C PRO A 186 -43.54 13.95 11.25
N SER A 187 -44.68 14.39 11.78
CA SER A 187 -44.78 15.42 12.82
C SER A 187 -44.73 14.88 14.26
N SER A 188 -44.59 13.57 14.45
CA SER A 188 -44.50 12.96 15.78
C SER A 188 -43.16 13.30 16.43
N PRO A 189 -43.13 13.70 17.71
CA PRO A 189 -41.88 13.96 18.43
C PRO A 189 -40.97 12.72 18.48
N VAL A 190 -41.54 11.51 18.45
CA VAL A 190 -40.79 10.25 18.41
C VAL A 190 -40.07 10.07 17.07
N PHE A 191 -40.73 10.38 15.96
CA PHE A 191 -40.12 10.32 14.63
C PHE A 191 -38.97 11.34 14.51
N MET A 192 -39.19 12.57 14.99
CA MET A 192 -38.16 13.60 15.01
C MET A 192 -36.97 13.23 15.90
N ALA A 193 -37.21 12.62 17.07
CA ALA A 193 -36.14 12.15 17.95
C ALA A 193 -35.31 11.04 17.32
N LEU A 194 -35.94 10.07 16.64
CA LEU A 194 -35.25 9.00 15.91
C LEU A 194 -34.45 9.53 14.72
N LEU A 195 -34.99 10.51 13.99
CA LEU A 195 -34.30 11.18 12.90
C LEU A 195 -33.05 11.92 13.38
N ILE A 196 -33.16 12.67 14.50
CA ILE A 196 -32.02 13.35 15.12
C ILE A 196 -31.00 12.33 15.61
N ALA A 197 -31.42 11.25 16.28
CA ALA A 197 -30.52 10.19 16.72
C ALA A 197 -29.79 9.52 15.55
N PHE A 198 -30.48 9.29 14.42
CA PHE A 198 -29.89 8.76 13.20
C PHE A 198 -28.86 9.71 12.59
N PHE A 199 -29.16 11.01 12.51
CA PHE A 199 -28.18 11.99 12.03
C PHE A 199 -27.01 12.15 12.99
N LEU A 200 -27.23 12.13 14.30
CA LEU A 200 -26.15 12.13 15.29
C LEU A 200 -25.28 10.89 15.17
N LEU A 201 -25.88 9.71 14.96
CA LEU A 201 -25.17 8.46 14.72
C LEU A 201 -24.36 8.50 13.42
N LEU A 202 -24.94 9.01 12.32
CA LEU A 202 -24.22 9.21 11.06
C LEU A 202 -23.05 10.18 11.21
N ASN A 203 -23.24 11.27 11.95
CA ASN A 203 -22.15 12.20 12.24
C ASN A 203 -21.06 11.52 13.09
N LEU A 204 -21.42 10.71 14.09
CA LEU A 204 -20.48 9.92 14.90
C LEU A 204 -19.70 8.90 14.06
N LEU A 205 -20.35 8.22 13.11
CA LEU A 205 -19.69 7.28 12.19
C LEU A 205 -18.81 7.98 11.15
N ALA A 206 -19.11 9.23 10.81
CA ALA A 206 -18.34 10.03 9.86
C ALA A 206 -17.09 10.67 10.48
N VAL A 207 -16.95 10.73 11.82
CA VAL A 207 -15.80 11.38 12.48
C VAL A 207 -14.47 10.70 12.11
N ASP A 208 -14.49 9.38 11.91
CA ASP A 208 -13.29 8.59 11.59
C ASP A 208 -13.22 8.13 10.12
N ALA A 209 -14.20 8.53 9.29
CA ALA A 209 -14.18 8.14 7.88
C ALA A 209 -13.10 8.92 7.12
N GLN A 210 -12.30 8.21 6.32
CA GLN A 210 -11.38 8.81 5.36
C GLN A 210 -12.15 9.82 4.48
N PRO A 211 -11.77 11.10 4.47
CA PRO A 211 -12.41 12.08 3.59
C PRO A 211 -12.07 11.76 2.12
N SER A 212 -13.06 11.92 1.25
CA SER A 212 -12.82 11.78 -0.19
C SER A 212 -11.89 12.89 -0.68
N PRO A 213 -10.84 12.57 -1.47
CA PRO A 213 -9.98 13.58 -2.08
C PRO A 213 -10.70 14.38 -3.18
N GLY A 214 -11.90 13.96 -3.62
CA GLY A 214 -12.69 14.64 -4.67
C GLY A 214 -12.14 14.47 -6.09
N TYR A 215 -10.92 13.96 -6.24
CA TYR A 215 -10.27 13.64 -7.51
C TYR A 215 -9.33 12.45 -7.35
N SER A 216 -9.36 11.52 -8.31
CA SER A 216 -8.58 10.29 -8.31
C SER A 216 -7.65 10.27 -9.53
N PRO A 217 -6.37 10.66 -9.39
CA PRO A 217 -5.44 10.66 -10.51
C PRO A 217 -5.33 9.30 -11.22
N SER A 218 -5.42 8.19 -10.47
CA SER A 218 -5.39 6.83 -11.00
C SER A 218 -6.47 6.57 -12.07
N SER A 219 -7.65 7.20 -11.93
CA SER A 219 -8.81 6.99 -12.83
C SER A 219 -8.57 7.45 -14.27
N SER A 220 -7.56 8.29 -14.50
CA SER A 220 -7.15 8.76 -15.82
C SER A 220 -6.22 7.80 -16.56
N LEU A 221 -5.74 6.77 -15.87
CA LEU A 221 -4.81 5.78 -16.40
C LEU A 221 -5.45 4.41 -16.50
N GLN A 222 -4.81 3.52 -17.26
CA GLN A 222 -5.17 2.12 -17.33
C GLN A 222 -3.98 1.28 -16.85
N PRO A 223 -4.24 0.18 -16.13
CA PRO A 223 -3.22 -0.81 -15.85
C PRO A 223 -2.51 -1.29 -17.11
N ILE A 224 -1.19 -1.46 -17.02
CA ILE A 224 -0.37 -2.08 -18.06
C ILE A 224 0.07 -3.47 -17.62
N LYS A 225 0.48 -4.30 -18.59
CA LYS A 225 1.16 -5.55 -18.26
C LYS A 225 2.53 -5.27 -17.67
N PHE A 226 2.96 -6.10 -16.73
CA PHE A 226 4.26 -6.00 -16.11
C PHE A 226 5.38 -5.92 -17.15
N THR A 227 5.42 -6.83 -18.13
CA THR A 227 6.50 -6.89 -19.13
C THR A 227 6.50 -5.72 -20.13
N GLU A 228 5.37 -5.01 -20.27
CA GLU A 228 5.32 -3.78 -21.09
C GLU A 228 6.06 -2.64 -20.38
N GLY A 229 5.95 -2.55 -19.05
CA GLY A 229 6.53 -1.47 -18.26
C GLY A 229 7.86 -1.79 -17.59
N PHE A 230 8.10 -3.04 -17.24
CA PHE A 230 9.12 -3.48 -16.29
C PHE A 230 9.82 -4.77 -16.72
N SER A 231 11.02 -4.96 -16.17
CA SER A 231 11.82 -6.18 -16.25
C SER A 231 12.37 -6.54 -14.87
N ASN A 232 12.68 -7.82 -14.63
CA ASN A 232 13.42 -8.20 -13.42
C ASN A 232 14.78 -7.48 -13.40
N LEU A 233 15.19 -7.00 -12.23
CA LEU A 233 16.48 -6.35 -12.00
C LEU A 233 17.46 -7.32 -11.36
N TRP A 234 17.02 -8.05 -10.35
CA TRP A 234 17.82 -9.03 -9.62
C TRP A 234 16.91 -10.07 -8.95
N GLY A 235 17.49 -11.19 -8.53
CA GLY A 235 16.74 -12.31 -7.94
C GLY A 235 15.63 -12.84 -8.85
N PRO A 236 15.90 -13.20 -10.13
CA PRO A 236 14.87 -13.65 -11.08
C PRO A 236 14.21 -14.96 -10.63
N GLN A 237 14.93 -15.80 -9.88
CA GLN A 237 14.37 -17.01 -9.28
C GLN A 237 13.33 -16.71 -8.19
N HIS A 238 13.32 -15.46 -7.68
CA HIS A 238 12.39 -14.94 -6.67
C HIS A 238 11.34 -13.99 -7.23
N GLN A 239 11.00 -14.16 -8.51
CA GLN A 239 9.95 -13.41 -9.17
C GLN A 239 9.05 -14.35 -9.96
N THR A 240 7.74 -14.15 -9.84
CA THR A 240 6.75 -14.77 -10.73
C THR A 240 5.81 -13.71 -11.30
N ILE A 241 5.44 -13.90 -12.56
CA ILE A 241 4.46 -13.05 -13.26
C ILE A 241 3.20 -13.88 -13.47
N SER A 242 2.03 -13.28 -13.21
CA SER A 242 0.74 -13.93 -13.43
C SER A 242 0.52 -14.30 -14.90
N SER A 243 -0.35 -15.27 -15.17
CA SER A 243 -0.63 -15.73 -16.53
C SER A 243 -1.21 -14.64 -17.45
N ASP A 244 -1.95 -13.69 -16.88
CA ASP A 244 -2.47 -12.52 -17.60
C ASP A 244 -1.44 -11.37 -17.75
N GLN A 245 -0.29 -11.52 -17.11
CA GLN A 245 0.84 -10.59 -17.09
C GLN A 245 0.58 -9.27 -16.37
N TYR A 246 -0.50 -9.13 -15.60
CA TYR A 246 -0.81 -7.88 -14.88
C TYR A 246 -0.28 -7.83 -13.45
N SER A 247 0.14 -8.97 -12.89
CA SER A 247 0.64 -9.05 -11.52
C SER A 247 2.04 -9.64 -11.45
N ALA A 248 2.85 -9.10 -10.55
CA ALA A 248 4.15 -9.63 -10.17
C ALA A 248 4.15 -10.01 -8.69
N THR A 249 4.66 -11.18 -8.37
CA THR A 249 4.95 -11.58 -6.98
C THR A 249 6.47 -11.72 -6.84
N ILE A 250 7.03 -10.97 -5.89
CA ILE A 250 8.44 -11.05 -5.51
C ILE A 250 8.55 -11.48 -4.06
N TRP A 251 9.63 -12.17 -3.69
CA TRP A 251 9.83 -12.61 -2.32
C TRP A 251 11.28 -12.56 -1.87
N LEU A 252 11.43 -12.60 -0.55
CA LEU A 252 12.69 -12.66 0.18
C LEU A 252 12.71 -13.94 1.02
N ASP A 253 13.82 -14.67 0.90
CA ASP A 253 14.19 -15.74 1.82
C ASP A 253 15.70 -15.63 2.11
N SER A 254 16.24 -16.58 2.86
CA SER A 254 17.64 -16.58 3.30
C SER A 254 18.65 -16.66 2.16
N SER A 255 18.23 -17.00 0.94
CA SER A 255 19.10 -17.04 -0.24
C SER A 255 19.19 -15.72 -1.00
N SER A 256 18.08 -14.97 -1.10
CA SER A 256 17.99 -13.72 -1.88
C SER A 256 16.67 -13.01 -1.63
N GLY A 257 16.62 -11.70 -1.84
CA GLY A 257 15.38 -10.99 -2.17
C GLY A 257 15.11 -10.98 -3.68
N SER A 258 14.32 -10.02 -4.14
CA SER A 258 14.12 -9.75 -5.56
C SER A 258 13.72 -8.30 -5.80
N GLY A 259 13.89 -7.86 -7.04
CA GLY A 259 13.39 -6.56 -7.47
C GLY A 259 13.28 -6.45 -8.98
N PHE A 260 12.50 -5.46 -9.41
CA PHE A 260 12.25 -5.13 -10.80
C PHE A 260 12.48 -3.65 -11.06
N LYS A 261 12.67 -3.31 -12.33
CA LYS A 261 12.98 -1.96 -12.81
C LYS A 261 12.16 -1.64 -14.06
N SER A 262 11.74 -0.39 -14.21
CA SER A 262 11.06 0.06 -15.42
C SER A 262 11.97 -0.02 -16.64
N ASN A 263 11.39 -0.36 -17.79
CA ASN A 263 12.11 -0.44 -19.06
C ASN A 263 12.63 0.93 -19.52
N ASN A 264 11.98 2.03 -19.08
CA ASN A 264 12.33 3.40 -19.45
C ASN A 264 12.68 4.25 -18.21
N ALA A 265 13.50 5.28 -18.43
CA ALA A 265 13.67 6.40 -17.52
C ALA A 265 12.62 7.48 -17.82
N TYR A 266 12.18 8.20 -16.79
CA TYR A 266 11.16 9.23 -16.90
C TYR A 266 11.65 10.56 -16.31
N ARG A 267 11.37 11.67 -17.02
CA ARG A 267 11.63 13.03 -16.53
C ARG A 267 10.50 13.58 -15.64
N SER A 268 9.31 12.98 -15.75
CA SER A 268 8.12 13.29 -14.96
C SER A 268 7.06 12.22 -15.18
N GLY A 269 6.07 12.11 -14.30
CA GLY A 269 4.92 11.23 -14.48
C GLY A 269 4.20 10.87 -13.20
N TYR A 270 3.13 10.09 -13.38
CA TYR A 270 2.45 9.34 -12.34
C TYR A 270 2.86 7.87 -12.43
N PHE A 271 3.36 7.32 -11.33
CA PHE A 271 3.85 5.95 -11.22
C PHE A 271 3.11 5.29 -10.09
N GLY A 272 2.33 4.26 -10.37
CA GLY A 272 1.52 3.59 -9.35
C GLY A 272 1.47 2.08 -9.52
N ALA A 273 1.13 1.40 -8.43
CA ALA A 273 0.82 -0.02 -8.40
C ALA A 273 -0.11 -0.33 -7.23
N SER A 274 -0.97 -1.31 -7.41
CA SER A 274 -1.71 -1.94 -6.33
C SER A 274 -0.78 -2.94 -5.63
N ILE A 275 -0.53 -2.75 -4.33
CA ILE A 275 0.43 -3.55 -3.55
C ILE A 275 -0.30 -4.24 -2.40
N LYS A 276 0.03 -5.52 -2.17
CA LYS A 276 -0.38 -6.28 -0.98
C LYS A 276 0.83 -6.85 -0.26
N LEU A 277 0.88 -6.62 1.05
CA LEU A 277 1.98 -7.03 1.93
C LEU A 277 1.72 -8.39 2.58
N GLN A 278 2.74 -8.95 3.22
CA GLN A 278 2.63 -10.21 3.96
C GLN A 278 2.15 -9.97 5.39
N SER A 279 1.22 -10.81 5.86
CA SER A 279 0.78 -10.85 7.26
C SER A 279 1.76 -11.64 8.15
N GLY A 280 1.59 -11.52 9.47
CA GLY A 280 2.39 -12.23 10.46
C GLY A 280 3.68 -11.48 10.83
N TYR A 281 4.75 -12.21 11.13
CA TYR A 281 6.05 -11.64 11.47
C TYR A 281 6.80 -11.24 10.21
N THR A 282 7.07 -9.94 10.03
CA THR A 282 7.80 -9.39 8.89
C THR A 282 8.87 -8.39 9.30
N ALA A 283 9.21 -8.35 10.59
CA ALA A 283 10.22 -7.43 11.12
C ALA A 283 11.54 -7.52 10.35
N GLY A 284 12.23 -6.40 10.19
CA GLY A 284 13.47 -6.27 9.43
C GLY A 284 13.27 -6.24 7.91
N THR A 285 12.14 -6.66 7.36
CA THR A 285 11.90 -6.61 5.90
C THR A 285 11.50 -5.21 5.44
N ASN A 286 11.90 -4.85 4.22
CA ASN A 286 11.43 -3.66 3.51
C ASN A 286 10.88 -4.07 2.15
N THR A 287 9.60 -3.81 1.91
CA THR A 287 8.98 -3.86 0.58
C THR A 287 8.92 -2.44 0.04
N ALA A 288 9.45 -2.19 -1.15
CA ALA A 288 9.57 -0.83 -1.68
C ALA A 288 8.91 -0.67 -3.06
N PHE A 289 8.49 0.55 -3.36
CA PHE A 289 8.10 1.05 -4.69
C PHE A 289 8.60 2.49 -4.81
N TYR A 290 9.56 2.73 -5.70
CA TYR A 290 10.34 3.96 -5.65
C TYR A 290 10.84 4.40 -7.02
N LEU A 291 11.28 5.66 -7.12
CA LEU A 291 11.98 6.22 -8.26
C LEU A 291 13.45 6.39 -7.89
N SER A 292 14.38 6.01 -8.75
CA SER A 292 15.81 6.26 -8.51
C SER A 292 16.61 6.39 -9.80
N ASN A 293 17.75 7.07 -9.72
CA ASN A 293 18.77 7.07 -10.77
C ASN A 293 20.14 6.63 -10.26
N ASN A 294 20.20 5.86 -9.17
CA ASN A 294 21.45 5.36 -8.58
C ASN A 294 22.33 4.59 -9.59
N GLN A 295 21.75 3.71 -10.41
CA GLN A 295 22.52 3.00 -11.45
C GLN A 295 23.16 3.92 -12.50
N ALA A 296 22.62 5.13 -12.70
CA ALA A 296 23.19 6.12 -13.62
C ALA A 296 24.14 7.12 -12.92
N TYR A 297 23.92 7.39 -11.63
CA TYR A 297 24.68 8.35 -10.83
C TYR A 297 25.06 7.75 -9.45
N PRO A 298 25.87 6.68 -9.41
CA PRO A 298 26.20 6.01 -8.16
C PRO A 298 26.91 6.96 -7.20
N GLY A 299 26.46 7.03 -5.94
CA GLY A 299 27.01 7.95 -4.94
C GLY A 299 26.56 9.41 -5.08
N PHE A 300 25.75 9.74 -6.10
CA PHE A 300 25.27 11.10 -6.35
C PHE A 300 23.86 11.11 -6.97
N HIS A 301 22.98 10.24 -6.50
CA HIS A 301 21.69 9.97 -7.13
C HIS A 301 20.54 10.83 -6.59
N ASP A 302 19.44 10.89 -7.33
CA ASP A 302 18.13 11.32 -6.84
C ASP A 302 17.26 10.09 -6.63
N GLU A 303 16.43 10.11 -5.60
CA GLU A 303 15.54 9.01 -5.25
C GLU A 303 14.28 9.48 -4.48
N VAL A 304 13.16 8.80 -4.72
CA VAL A 304 11.84 9.13 -4.18
C VAL A 304 11.13 7.85 -3.81
N ASP A 305 10.84 7.67 -2.52
CA ASP A 305 10.55 6.34 -1.97
C ASP A 305 9.15 6.20 -1.40
N ILE A 306 8.54 5.04 -1.64
CA ILE A 306 7.52 4.44 -0.77
C ILE A 306 8.11 3.12 -0.25
N GLU A 307 8.23 3.01 1.06
CA GLU A 307 8.82 1.86 1.75
C GLU A 307 7.85 1.33 2.81
N PHE A 308 7.57 0.05 2.79
CA PHE A 308 6.77 -0.64 3.80
C PHE A 308 7.70 -1.38 4.75
N LEU A 309 7.89 -0.78 5.92
CA LEU A 309 8.73 -1.35 6.97
C LEU A 309 7.92 -2.41 7.71
N GLY A 310 8.36 -3.66 7.61
CA GLY A 310 7.74 -4.78 8.29
C GLY A 310 7.81 -4.67 9.80
N ASN A 311 7.00 -5.46 10.48
CA ASN A 311 6.87 -5.39 11.94
C ASN A 311 6.73 -6.78 12.57
N ILE A 312 6.81 -6.83 13.89
CA ILE A 312 6.45 -8.04 14.63
C ILE A 312 4.95 -8.29 14.48
N GLU A 313 4.54 -9.56 14.60
CA GLU A 313 3.14 -9.96 14.47
C GLU A 313 2.23 -9.17 15.43
N GLY A 314 1.06 -8.77 14.93
CA GLY A 314 0.07 -7.98 15.69
C GLY A 314 0.41 -6.49 15.83
N ARG A 315 1.50 -6.01 15.23
CA ARG A 315 1.82 -4.57 15.15
C ARG A 315 1.64 -4.04 13.72
N PRO A 316 1.21 -2.79 13.56
CA PRO A 316 0.96 -2.22 12.25
C PRO A 316 2.25 -2.07 11.45
N TYR A 317 2.14 -2.23 10.14
CA TYR A 317 3.17 -1.77 9.19
C TYR A 317 3.41 -0.26 9.34
N THR A 318 4.61 0.17 8.93
CA THR A 318 4.91 1.59 8.74
C THR A 318 5.15 1.85 7.26
N LEU A 319 4.39 2.77 6.68
CA LEU A 319 4.71 3.36 5.38
C LEU A 319 5.68 4.52 5.61
N GLN A 320 6.86 4.46 5.01
CA GLN A 320 7.84 5.55 4.96
C GLN A 320 7.84 6.14 3.56
N THR A 321 7.82 7.47 3.49
CA THR A 321 8.15 8.22 2.27
C THR A 321 9.47 8.95 2.46
N ASN A 322 10.28 9.05 1.41
CA ASN A 322 11.56 9.72 1.48
C ASN A 322 11.92 10.40 0.16
N VAL A 323 12.86 11.35 0.23
CA VAL A 323 13.37 12.08 -0.93
C VAL A 323 14.87 12.33 -0.76
N TYR A 324 15.66 11.74 -1.64
CA TYR A 324 17.09 12.00 -1.78
C TYR A 324 17.38 12.81 -3.03
N VAL A 325 18.30 13.75 -2.90
CA VAL A 325 18.68 14.67 -3.97
C VAL A 325 20.19 14.74 -4.05
N ARG A 326 20.73 14.49 -5.24
CA ARG A 326 22.17 14.66 -5.56
C ARG A 326 23.08 14.02 -4.51
N GLY A 327 22.81 12.76 -4.18
CA GLY A 327 23.61 11.96 -3.26
C GLY A 327 23.33 12.21 -1.78
N SER A 328 22.25 12.92 -1.44
CA SER A 328 21.88 13.10 -0.02
C SER A 328 21.48 11.78 0.65
N GLY A 329 21.26 10.70 -0.10
CA GLY A 329 21.09 9.33 0.39
C GLY A 329 22.37 8.50 0.43
N ASP A 330 23.49 9.04 -0.06
CA ASP A 330 24.78 8.36 -0.13
C ASP A 330 25.76 8.91 0.92
N GLY A 331 26.67 8.06 1.41
CA GLY A 331 27.70 8.46 2.36
C GLY A 331 27.12 9.02 3.67
N ARG A 332 27.10 10.34 3.84
CA ARG A 332 26.40 10.97 4.98
C ARG A 332 24.93 11.16 4.60
N ILE A 333 24.10 10.23 5.06
CA ILE A 333 22.66 10.23 4.80
C ILE A 333 22.00 11.46 5.43
N ILE A 334 21.29 12.22 4.60
CA ILE A 334 20.41 13.34 4.94
C ILE A 334 19.00 12.93 4.51
N GLY A 335 18.32 12.21 5.41
CA GLY A 335 16.98 11.70 5.18
C GLY A 335 15.91 12.80 5.27
N ARG A 336 14.88 12.65 4.44
CA ARG A 336 13.67 13.49 4.40
C ARG A 336 12.44 12.62 4.67
N GLU A 337 12.50 11.83 5.73
CA GLU A 337 11.53 10.78 5.98
C GLU A 337 10.24 11.34 6.56
N MET A 338 9.10 10.88 6.05
CA MET A 338 7.80 10.97 6.73
C MET A 338 7.24 9.56 6.86
N ARG A 339 6.78 9.20 8.06
CA ARG A 339 6.28 7.85 8.35
C ARG A 339 4.83 7.88 8.78
N PHE A 340 4.07 6.88 8.38
CA PHE A 340 2.65 6.74 8.65
C PHE A 340 2.32 5.31 9.07
N HIS A 341 1.38 5.15 10.00
CA HIS A 341 0.54 3.94 9.99
C HIS A 341 -0.54 4.08 8.90
N LEU A 342 -1.17 2.98 8.52
CA LEU A 342 -2.25 2.99 7.52
C LEU A 342 -3.60 2.86 8.23
N TRP A 343 -4.63 3.46 7.65
CA TRP A 343 -6.02 3.40 8.13
C TRP A 343 -6.74 2.11 7.72
N PHE A 344 -5.99 1.12 7.28
CA PHE A 344 -6.41 -0.23 6.88
C PHE A 344 -5.26 -1.21 7.11
N ASP A 345 -5.56 -2.52 7.04
CA ASP A 345 -4.55 -3.58 7.06
C ASP A 345 -4.01 -3.83 5.64
N PRO A 346 -2.75 -3.42 5.32
CA PRO A 346 -2.18 -3.58 3.97
C PRO A 346 -1.85 -5.03 3.61
N THR A 347 -2.08 -5.98 4.52
CA THR A 347 -1.88 -7.41 4.30
C THR A 347 -3.17 -8.12 3.88
N ALA A 348 -4.33 -7.50 4.15
CA ALA A 348 -5.64 -8.10 3.90
C ALA A 348 -6.04 -8.03 2.42
N ASP A 349 -5.83 -6.88 1.78
CA ASP A 349 -6.13 -6.69 0.36
C ASP A 349 -5.10 -5.81 -0.35
N PHE A 350 -5.22 -5.70 -1.67
CA PHE A 350 -4.44 -4.77 -2.47
C PHE A 350 -4.91 -3.34 -2.26
N HIS A 351 -3.96 -2.43 -2.06
CA HIS A 351 -4.20 -0.99 -2.01
C HIS A 351 -3.32 -0.27 -3.03
N HIS A 352 -3.81 0.85 -3.57
CA HIS A 352 -3.12 1.57 -4.63
C HIS A 352 -2.13 2.57 -4.05
N TYR A 353 -0.86 2.45 -4.43
CA TYR A 353 0.20 3.35 -3.99
C TYR A 353 0.81 4.02 -5.20
N ALA A 354 1.03 5.34 -5.14
CA ALA A 354 1.58 6.07 -6.27
C ALA A 354 2.48 7.23 -5.88
N ILE A 355 3.41 7.52 -6.78
CA ILE A 355 4.28 8.70 -6.77
C ILE A 355 3.93 9.51 -8.02
N LEU A 356 3.46 10.73 -7.84
CA LEU A 356 3.43 11.74 -8.89
C LEU A 356 4.68 12.60 -8.76
N TYR A 357 5.47 12.68 -9.81
CA TYR A 357 6.70 13.46 -9.89
C TYR A 357 6.64 14.37 -11.11
N ASN A 358 6.68 15.68 -10.90
CA ASN A 358 6.79 16.67 -11.97
C ASN A 358 7.84 17.73 -11.57
N PRO A 359 8.17 18.69 -12.45
CA PRO A 359 9.21 19.69 -12.17
C PRO A 359 8.94 20.63 -10.98
N ASP A 360 7.72 20.66 -10.46
CA ASP A 360 7.26 21.58 -9.41
C ASP A 360 6.97 20.88 -8.08
N GLU A 361 6.63 19.59 -8.10
CA GLU A 361 6.26 18.84 -6.90
C GLU A 361 6.39 17.31 -7.05
N ILE A 362 6.51 16.68 -5.89
CA ILE A 362 6.33 15.25 -5.70
C ILE A 362 5.11 15.05 -4.78
N ILE A 363 4.19 14.18 -5.15
CA ILE A 363 3.03 13.83 -4.32
C ILE A 363 2.97 12.32 -4.17
N PHE A 364 2.85 11.86 -2.93
CA PHE A 364 2.69 10.47 -2.57
C PHE A 364 1.22 10.19 -2.27
N PHE A 365 0.69 9.13 -2.86
CA PHE A 365 -0.71 8.73 -2.72
C PHE A 365 -0.86 7.34 -2.11
N VAL A 366 -1.92 7.18 -1.32
CA VAL A 366 -2.46 5.91 -0.84
C VAL A 366 -3.95 5.92 -1.17
N ASP A 367 -4.41 5.02 -2.04
CA ASP A 367 -5.80 4.97 -2.56
C ASP A 367 -6.29 6.34 -3.08
N ASP A 368 -5.44 7.00 -3.87
CA ASP A 368 -5.61 8.38 -4.37
C ASP A 368 -5.75 9.47 -3.30
N VAL A 369 -5.60 9.17 -2.01
CA VAL A 369 -5.42 10.18 -0.96
C VAL A 369 -3.98 10.62 -0.93
N PRO A 370 -3.69 11.92 -1.17
CA PRO A 370 -2.34 12.42 -0.99
C PRO A 370 -1.97 12.35 0.50
N VAL A 371 -0.85 11.69 0.82
CA VAL A 371 -0.35 11.61 2.21
C VAL A 371 0.80 12.59 2.46
N ARG A 372 1.52 12.96 1.39
CA ARG A 372 2.63 13.91 1.43
C ARG A 372 2.74 14.65 0.10
N ARG A 373 2.98 15.96 0.20
CA ARG A 373 3.39 16.83 -0.91
C ARG A 373 4.77 17.39 -0.60
N TYR A 374 5.73 17.16 -1.47
CA TYR A 374 7.07 17.72 -1.42
C TYR A 374 7.23 18.71 -2.58
N ALA A 375 7.04 20.00 -2.31
CA ALA A 375 7.10 21.04 -3.32
C ALA A 375 8.55 21.46 -3.59
N ARG A 376 8.85 21.81 -4.83
CA ARG A 376 10.11 22.44 -5.21
C ARG A 376 10.18 23.86 -4.64
N LYS A 377 10.73 23.97 -3.43
CA LYS A 377 11.02 25.27 -2.80
C LYS A 377 12.40 25.82 -3.18
N ILE A 378 13.39 24.93 -3.22
CA ILE A 378 14.80 25.26 -3.50
C ILE A 378 15.32 24.24 -4.52
N GLU A 379 16.02 24.71 -5.55
CA GLU A 379 16.54 23.85 -6.63
C GLU A 379 17.46 22.74 -6.09
N ALA A 380 18.36 23.09 -5.16
CA ALA A 380 19.32 22.15 -4.58
C ALA A 380 18.67 21.02 -3.75
N THR A 381 17.39 21.11 -3.42
CA THR A 381 16.67 20.13 -2.58
C THR A 381 15.55 19.43 -3.35
N PHE A 382 15.53 19.49 -4.68
CA PHE A 382 14.50 18.83 -5.48
C PHE A 382 15.12 17.93 -6.57
N PRO A 383 14.60 16.71 -6.79
CA PRO A 383 15.00 15.87 -7.93
C PRO A 383 14.66 16.55 -9.26
N GLU A 384 15.63 16.62 -10.16
CA GLU A 384 15.42 17.22 -11.51
C GLU A 384 15.89 16.30 -12.64
N ARG A 385 16.61 15.24 -12.30
CA ARG A 385 17.11 14.27 -13.28
C ARG A 385 16.07 13.19 -13.49
N GLN A 386 16.19 12.54 -14.64
CA GLN A 386 15.37 11.37 -14.94
C GLN A 386 15.60 10.26 -13.93
N MET A 387 14.54 9.51 -13.64
CA MET A 387 14.56 8.37 -12.73
C MET A 387 13.84 7.18 -13.36
N TRP A 388 14.24 5.99 -12.96
CA TRP A 388 13.55 4.74 -13.28
C TRP A 388 12.66 4.38 -12.10
N VAL A 389 11.58 3.67 -12.38
CA VAL A 389 10.70 3.10 -11.35
C VAL A 389 11.25 1.75 -10.94
N TYR A 390 11.21 1.44 -9.66
CA TYR A 390 11.65 0.18 -9.09
C TYR A 390 10.60 -0.36 -8.12
N GLY A 391 10.60 -1.67 -7.95
CA GLY A 391 9.96 -2.33 -6.83
C GLY A 391 10.84 -3.46 -6.33
N SER A 392 10.88 -3.67 -5.01
CA SER A 392 11.78 -4.66 -4.42
C SER A 392 11.29 -5.15 -3.06
N ILE A 393 11.84 -6.28 -2.61
CA ILE A 393 11.74 -6.75 -1.23
C ILE A 393 13.13 -7.22 -0.77
N TRP A 394 13.58 -6.73 0.39
CA TRP A 394 14.93 -6.96 0.90
C TRP A 394 15.02 -6.91 2.44
N ASP A 395 16.12 -7.43 2.98
CA ASP A 395 16.42 -7.44 4.41
C ASP A 395 17.07 -6.11 4.82
N ALA A 396 16.30 -5.31 5.57
CA ALA A 396 16.67 -4.03 6.14
C ALA A 396 16.80 -4.11 7.68
N SER A 397 17.19 -5.27 8.21
CA SER A 397 17.26 -5.60 9.65
C SER A 397 18.04 -4.61 10.51
N THR A 398 18.96 -3.84 9.92
CA THR A 398 19.76 -2.86 10.65
C THR A 398 18.96 -1.62 11.06
N TRP A 399 17.78 -1.38 10.47
CA TRP A 399 17.03 -0.15 10.74
C TRP A 399 15.50 -0.26 10.63
N ALA A 400 14.94 -1.17 9.82
CA ALA A 400 13.53 -1.11 9.41
C ALA A 400 12.52 -1.17 10.57
N THR A 401 12.72 -2.07 11.54
CA THR A 401 11.75 -2.27 12.62
C THR A 401 12.32 -1.83 13.97
N ASP A 402 11.70 -0.80 14.56
CA ASP A 402 12.09 -0.22 15.84
C ASP A 402 13.60 0.11 15.87
N ASN A 403 14.05 0.82 14.84
CA ASN A 403 15.46 1.20 14.63
C ASN A 403 16.43 0.00 14.65
N GLY A 404 16.01 -1.13 14.08
CA GLY A 404 16.81 -2.36 14.00
C GLY A 404 16.77 -3.25 15.23
N ARG A 405 15.93 -2.94 16.23
CA ARG A 405 15.73 -3.79 17.42
C ARG A 405 15.17 -5.16 17.05
N TYR A 406 14.22 -5.21 16.11
CA TYR A 406 13.66 -6.45 15.59
C TYR A 406 14.18 -6.67 14.18
N ARG A 407 14.80 -7.83 13.96
CA ARG A 407 15.46 -8.20 12.70
C ARG A 407 14.61 -9.22 11.94
N THR A 408 14.96 -9.45 10.69
CA THR A 408 14.39 -10.53 9.89
C THR A 408 14.71 -11.87 10.52
N ASP A 409 13.65 -12.67 10.66
CA ASP A 409 13.72 -14.02 11.18
C ASP A 409 13.29 -14.99 10.08
N TYR A 410 14.29 -15.55 9.39
CA TYR A 410 14.09 -16.44 8.26
C TYR A 410 13.38 -17.75 8.61
N ARG A 411 13.05 -18.02 9.88
CA ARG A 411 12.10 -19.09 10.23
C ARG A 411 10.68 -18.83 9.72
N TYR A 412 10.35 -17.57 9.38
CA TYR A 412 9.07 -17.15 8.79
C TYR A 412 9.15 -17.00 7.27
N GLU A 413 10.24 -17.42 6.63
CA GLU A 413 10.41 -17.32 5.18
C GLU A 413 9.45 -18.27 4.42
N PRO A 414 9.08 -17.93 3.17
CA PRO A 414 9.42 -16.70 2.46
C PRO A 414 8.58 -15.49 2.91
N PHE A 415 9.17 -14.30 2.77
CA PHE A 415 8.49 -13.00 2.88
C PHE A 415 8.05 -12.55 1.49
N VAL A 416 6.77 -12.28 1.26
CA VAL A 416 6.17 -12.12 -0.06
C VAL A 416 5.54 -10.74 -0.22
N ALA A 417 5.85 -10.07 -1.32
CA ALA A 417 5.19 -8.85 -1.75
C ALA A 417 4.52 -9.07 -3.11
N LYS A 418 3.26 -8.66 -3.22
CA LYS A 418 2.46 -8.78 -4.45
C LYS A 418 2.17 -7.41 -5.01
N TYR A 419 2.37 -7.26 -6.31
CA TYR A 419 2.13 -6.05 -7.07
C TYR A 419 1.19 -6.39 -8.22
N THR A 420 0.22 -5.52 -8.49
CA THR A 420 -0.69 -5.62 -9.63
C THR A 420 -1.09 -4.21 -10.07
N ASP A 421 -1.84 -4.12 -11.17
CA ASP A 421 -2.42 -2.86 -11.66
C ASP A 421 -1.37 -1.75 -11.82
N PHE A 422 -0.22 -2.09 -12.41
CA PHE A 422 0.85 -1.13 -12.66
C PHE A 422 0.36 0.01 -13.57
N MET A 423 0.64 1.26 -13.19
CA MET A 423 0.28 2.46 -13.92
C MET A 423 1.52 3.30 -14.19
N LEU A 424 1.82 3.54 -15.47
CA LEU A 424 2.92 4.40 -15.94
C LEU A 424 2.37 5.55 -16.79
N GLY A 425 1.92 6.62 -16.14
CA GLY A 425 1.44 7.85 -16.77
C GLY A 425 2.53 8.93 -16.81
N GLY A 426 3.62 8.69 -17.53
CA GLY A 426 4.80 9.55 -17.49
C GLY A 426 5.42 9.89 -18.84
N CYS A 427 6.38 10.81 -18.81
CA CYS A 427 7.14 11.26 -19.95
C CYS A 427 8.52 10.60 -19.97
N PRO A 428 8.72 9.54 -20.77
CA PRO A 428 10.05 8.97 -20.95
C PRO A 428 10.98 9.96 -21.66
N GLU A 429 12.29 9.73 -21.60
CA GLU A 429 13.30 10.58 -22.24
C GLU A 429 13.00 10.84 -23.73
N SER A 430 12.62 9.78 -24.46
CA SER A 430 12.28 9.83 -25.88
C SER A 430 10.95 10.51 -26.20
N ALA A 431 10.13 10.86 -25.20
CA ALA A 431 8.83 11.49 -25.44
C ALA A 431 8.97 12.94 -25.92
N SER A 432 8.02 13.36 -26.76
CA SER A 432 7.95 14.73 -27.28
C SER A 432 7.98 15.78 -26.17
N ALA A 433 8.47 16.98 -26.50
CA ALA A 433 8.44 18.13 -25.59
C ALA A 433 7.01 18.53 -25.15
N SER A 434 5.98 18.09 -25.88
CA SER A 434 4.57 18.29 -25.52
C SER A 434 4.05 17.31 -24.47
N CYS A 435 4.77 16.24 -24.15
CA CYS A 435 4.38 15.32 -23.09
C CYS A 435 4.31 16.06 -21.74
N ARG A 436 3.25 15.77 -20.98
CA ARG A 436 3.02 16.30 -19.64
C ARG A 436 2.70 15.14 -18.70
N ALA A 437 3.03 15.32 -17.42
CA ALA A 437 2.60 14.38 -16.38
C ALA A 437 1.08 14.43 -16.23
N VAL A 438 0.52 13.38 -15.62
CA VAL A 438 -0.89 13.37 -15.21
C VAL A 438 -1.16 14.51 -14.23
N SER A 439 -2.29 15.19 -14.40
CA SER A 439 -2.72 16.24 -13.48
C SER A 439 -2.89 15.68 -12.07
N SER A 440 -2.38 16.38 -11.07
CA SER A 440 -2.58 16.02 -9.66
C SER A 440 -3.97 16.36 -9.16
N SER A 441 -4.66 17.32 -9.79
CA SER A 441 -6.00 17.79 -9.42
C SER A 441 -6.86 18.13 -10.66
N PRO A 442 -8.16 18.42 -10.49
CA PRO A 442 -9.01 18.89 -11.58
C PRO A 442 -8.53 20.20 -12.23
N SER A 443 -7.71 20.98 -11.52
CA SER A 443 -7.15 22.25 -11.99
C SER A 443 -5.80 22.11 -12.71
N GLY A 444 -5.29 20.88 -12.86
CA GLY A 444 -3.94 20.62 -13.35
C GLY A 444 -2.99 20.29 -12.20
N ASP A 445 -1.90 21.04 -12.08
CA ASP A 445 -0.87 20.86 -11.04
C ASP A 445 -1.30 21.47 -9.70
N GLY A 446 -0.74 20.95 -8.60
CA GLY A 446 -1.13 21.28 -7.23
C GLY A 446 -2.31 20.44 -6.73
N LEU A 447 -2.60 20.55 -5.42
CA LEU A 447 -3.71 19.87 -4.76
C LEU A 447 -4.94 20.79 -4.67
N SER A 448 -6.13 20.25 -4.88
CA SER A 448 -7.40 20.94 -4.59
C SER A 448 -7.57 21.15 -3.07
N ALA A 449 -8.58 21.95 -2.68
CA ALA A 449 -8.90 22.16 -1.27
C ALA A 449 -9.30 20.84 -0.57
N GLU A 450 -10.06 19.99 -1.26
CA GLU A 450 -10.49 18.67 -0.79
C GLU A 450 -9.30 17.72 -0.64
N GLN A 451 -8.40 17.69 -1.63
CA GLN A 451 -7.17 16.90 -1.56
C GLN A 451 -6.25 17.36 -0.43
N MET A 452 -6.10 18.68 -0.20
CA MET A 452 -5.36 19.21 0.94
C MET A 452 -6.00 18.81 2.27
N ALA A 453 -7.33 18.87 2.39
CA ALA A 453 -8.04 18.44 3.58
C ALA A 453 -7.85 16.94 3.85
N ALA A 454 -7.88 16.11 2.81
CA ALA A 454 -7.62 14.68 2.92
C ALA A 454 -6.17 14.37 3.36
N MET A 455 -5.19 15.10 2.81
CA MET A 455 -3.80 15.01 3.25
C MET A 455 -3.62 15.43 4.70
N GLN A 456 -4.27 16.53 5.12
CA GLN A 456 -4.23 16.98 6.51
C GLN A 456 -4.85 15.95 7.46
N TRP A 457 -5.95 15.29 7.06
CA TRP A 457 -6.53 14.20 7.82
C TRP A 457 -5.56 13.02 7.96
N ALA A 458 -4.92 12.59 6.87
CA ALA A 458 -3.95 11.49 6.90
C ALA A 458 -2.76 11.84 7.82
N GLN A 459 -2.23 13.06 7.71
CA GLN A 459 -1.12 13.53 8.52
C GLN A 459 -1.48 13.69 10.00
N SER A 460 -2.67 14.21 10.31
CA SER A 460 -3.07 14.48 11.70
C SER A 460 -3.37 13.20 12.48
N ASN A 461 -3.86 12.16 11.80
CA ASN A 461 -4.32 10.93 12.45
C ASN A 461 -3.30 9.78 12.36
N TYR A 462 -2.47 9.74 11.32
CA TYR A 462 -1.66 8.56 11.02
C TYR A 462 -0.16 8.82 10.87
N MET A 463 0.29 10.07 10.76
CA MET A 463 1.72 10.38 10.70
C MET A 463 2.37 10.17 12.08
N ILE A 464 3.45 9.37 12.09
CA ILE A 464 4.18 9.02 13.32
C ILE A 464 5.59 9.62 13.37
N TYR A 465 6.10 10.10 12.24
CA TYR A 465 7.40 10.79 12.16
C TYR A 465 7.41 11.77 10.99
N TYR A 466 8.01 12.94 11.23
CA TYR A 466 8.28 13.94 10.20
C TYR A 466 9.64 14.58 10.46
N TYR A 467 10.58 14.41 9.53
CA TYR A 467 11.94 14.90 9.68
C TYR A 467 12.06 16.41 9.98
N CYS A 468 11.16 17.27 9.46
CA CYS A 468 11.19 18.70 9.76
C CYS A 468 10.76 19.05 11.19
N GLN A 469 10.11 18.13 11.90
CA GLN A 469 9.71 18.32 13.31
C GLN A 469 10.68 17.63 14.28
N ASP A 470 11.65 16.86 13.77
CA ASP A 470 12.63 16.17 14.59
C ASP A 470 13.78 17.12 14.98
N SER A 471 13.71 17.67 16.19
CA SER A 471 14.71 18.59 16.74
C SER A 471 16.13 18.01 16.87
N THR A 472 16.30 16.70 16.70
CA THR A 472 17.63 16.05 16.73
C THR A 472 18.35 16.12 15.38
N ARG A 473 17.63 16.47 14.31
CA ARG A 473 18.18 16.62 12.95
C ARG A 473 18.82 18.00 12.77
N ASP A 474 19.89 18.05 11.99
CA ASP A 474 20.49 19.32 11.55
C ASP A 474 19.69 19.87 10.35
N HIS A 475 18.70 20.72 10.63
CA HIS A 475 17.84 21.30 9.61
C HIS A 475 18.54 22.31 8.69
N SER A 476 19.80 22.69 8.95
CA SER A 476 20.58 23.48 7.98
C SER A 476 20.86 22.71 6.68
N LEU A 477 20.77 21.37 6.74
CA LEU A 477 20.94 20.46 5.61
C LEU A 477 19.63 20.19 4.84
N THR A 478 18.50 20.57 5.43
CA THR A 478 17.16 20.43 4.85
C THR A 478 16.42 21.77 4.90
N PRO A 479 16.93 22.81 4.19
CA PRO A 479 16.36 24.16 4.23
C PRO A 479 14.97 24.27 3.57
N GLU A 480 14.44 23.19 3.01
CA GLU A 480 13.08 23.12 2.50
C GLU A 480 12.01 22.92 3.58
N CYS A 481 12.41 22.60 4.82
CA CYS A 481 11.56 22.84 5.98
C CYS A 481 11.32 24.38 6.05
#